data_AF-A0A8S3KFU5-F1
#
_entry.id   AF-A0A8S3KFU5-F1
#
_cell.length_a   1.000
_cell.length_b   1.000
_cell.length_c   1.000
_cell.angle_alpha   90.00
_cell.angle_beta   90.00
_cell.angle_gamma   90.00
#
_symmetry.space_group_name_H-M   'P 1'
#
loop_
_entity.id
_entity.type
_entity.pdbx_description
1 polymer ?
#
loop_
_entity_poly.entity_id
_entity_poly.type
_entity_poly.pdbx_seq_one_letter_code
_entity_poly.pdbx_strand_id
1 'polypeptide(L)'
;LFFKAIVLLGEPIQWERSLQVIIDLLLTDGNPAIVPETSTVEHDHIPIIACNRDLVFKAAADLPRFGHGAFLTCLETLYKSISGNDLKYTAFVGKPYEISFQYAETIANKIALANGQPKIDKVYF
;
A
#
# COMPACT_ATOMS: atom_id res chain seq x y z
N LEU A 1 22.27 4.72 -3.33
CA LEU A 1 21.07 3.85 -3.43
C LEU A 1 19.89 4.78 -3.67
N PHE A 2 19.15 4.63 -4.77
CA PHE A 2 18.05 5.53 -5.14
C PHE A 2 16.80 4.68 -5.37
N PHE A 3 15.73 4.96 -4.63
CA PHE A 3 14.46 4.24 -4.71
C PHE A 3 13.49 5.00 -5.61
N LYS A 4 12.78 4.30 -6.49
CA LYS A 4 11.86 4.91 -7.48
C LYS A 4 10.38 4.79 -7.10
N ALA A 5 10.05 3.93 -6.15
CA ALA A 5 8.69 3.72 -5.67
C ALA A 5 8.70 2.96 -4.33
N ILE A 6 7.60 3.06 -3.60
CA ILE A 6 7.32 2.29 -2.38
C ILE A 6 6.13 1.37 -2.65
N VAL A 7 6.30 0.07 -2.38
CA VAL A 7 5.22 -0.92 -2.54
C VAL A 7 4.91 -1.50 -1.17
N LEU A 8 3.71 -1.21 -0.67
CA LEU A 8 3.21 -1.65 0.63
C LEU A 8 2.34 -2.89 0.42
N LEU A 9 2.92 -4.07 0.73
CA LEU A 9 2.29 -5.38 0.55
C LEU A 9 1.55 -5.90 1.78
N GLY A 10 1.63 -5.18 2.90
CA GLY A 10 1.04 -5.54 4.19
C GLY A 10 1.65 -4.72 5.31
N GLU A 11 1.07 -4.80 6.52
CA GLU A 11 1.60 -4.13 7.69
C GLU A 11 2.92 -4.78 8.14
N PRO A 12 3.97 -3.97 8.40
CA PRO A 12 5.21 -4.49 8.96
C PRO A 12 5.01 -4.88 10.43
N ILE A 13 5.97 -5.60 11.02
CA ILE A 13 5.94 -5.95 12.45
C ILE A 13 6.40 -4.75 13.32
N GLN A 14 7.41 -4.00 12.85
CA GLN A 14 8.01 -2.86 13.55
C GLN A 14 7.57 -1.56 12.88
N TRP A 15 6.37 -1.10 13.22
CA TRP A 15 5.72 0.02 12.57
C TRP A 15 6.55 1.28 12.66
N GLU A 16 7.12 1.58 13.83
CA GLU A 16 7.93 2.78 14.07
C GLU A 16 9.12 2.87 13.10
N ARG A 17 9.82 1.75 12.89
CA ARG A 17 10.99 1.71 12.00
C ARG A 17 10.58 1.83 10.54
N SER A 18 9.53 1.11 10.15
CA SER A 18 9.04 1.17 8.77
C SER A 18 8.46 2.53 8.41
N LEU A 19 7.71 3.16 9.34
CA LEU A 19 7.19 4.51 9.18
C LEU A 19 8.33 5.51 9.01
N GLN A 20 9.37 5.46 9.84
CA GLN A 20 10.54 6.33 9.71
C GLN A 20 11.19 6.19 8.32
N VAL A 21 11.53 4.97 7.92
CA VAL A 21 12.20 4.72 6.62
C VAL A 21 11.33 5.16 5.45
N ILE A 22 10.03 4.88 5.48
CA ILE A 22 9.11 5.30 4.41
C ILE A 22 9.06 6.83 4.35
N ILE A 23 8.88 7.52 5.48
CA ILE A 23 8.82 8.98 5.52
C ILE A 23 10.14 9.60 5.04
N ASP A 24 11.29 9.07 5.47
CA ASP A 24 12.60 9.53 5.00
C ASP A 24 12.70 9.44 3.47
N LEU A 25 12.27 8.31 2.87
CA LEU A 25 12.27 8.15 1.42
C LEU A 25 11.30 9.12 0.73
N LEU A 26 10.16 9.42 1.33
CA LEU A 26 9.20 10.37 0.75
C LEU A 26 9.69 11.82 0.80
N LEU A 27 10.39 12.19 1.87
CA LEU A 27 10.95 13.53 2.05
C LEU A 27 12.23 13.76 1.24
N THR A 28 12.92 12.69 0.83
CA THR A 28 14.22 12.74 0.13
C THR A 28 14.13 12.33 -1.33
N ASP A 29 12.92 12.27 -1.90
CA ASP A 29 12.67 11.79 -3.27
C ASP A 29 13.36 10.44 -3.56
N GLY A 30 13.29 9.52 -2.60
CA GLY A 30 13.86 8.19 -2.69
C GLY A 30 15.37 8.10 -2.44
N ASN A 31 16.02 9.16 -1.96
CA ASN A 31 17.44 9.16 -1.64
C ASN A 31 17.73 9.37 -0.13
N PRO A 32 17.86 8.29 0.65
CA PRO A 32 18.02 8.38 2.11
C PRO A 32 19.38 8.97 2.54
N ALA A 33 20.29 9.26 1.61
CA ALA A 33 21.57 9.90 1.90
C ALA A 33 21.51 11.44 1.90
N ILE A 34 20.36 12.02 1.52
CA ILE A 34 20.16 13.47 1.51
C ILE A 34 19.49 13.90 2.83
N VAL A 35 19.98 14.99 3.40
CA VAL A 35 19.27 15.73 4.46
C VAL A 35 18.47 16.83 3.78
N PRO A 36 17.13 16.82 3.82
CA PRO A 36 16.34 17.90 3.23
C PRO A 36 16.67 19.23 3.90
N GLU A 37 16.93 20.28 3.11
CA GLU A 37 17.19 21.63 3.65
C GLU A 37 15.94 22.23 4.33
N THR A 38 14.74 21.79 3.89
CA THR A 38 13.46 22.12 4.51
C THR A 38 12.57 20.88 4.58
N SER A 39 11.66 20.84 5.55
CA SER A 39 10.65 19.78 5.65
C SER A 39 9.48 19.97 4.69
N THR A 40 9.40 21.12 4.01
CA THR A 40 8.39 21.42 2.99
C THR A 40 8.85 20.90 1.63
N VAL A 41 8.24 19.80 1.19
CA VAL A 41 8.49 19.26 -0.16
C VAL A 41 7.59 20.00 -1.14
N GLU A 42 8.18 20.76 -2.08
CA GLU A 42 7.44 21.55 -3.08
C GLU A 42 6.95 20.71 -4.28
N HIS A 43 7.40 19.46 -4.39
CA HIS A 43 7.05 18.54 -5.47
C HIS A 43 6.38 17.26 -4.95
N ASP A 44 5.70 16.53 -5.82
CA ASP A 44 5.14 15.23 -5.46
C ASP A 44 6.28 14.26 -5.05
N HIS A 45 6.02 13.45 -4.03
CA HIS A 45 6.95 12.43 -3.56
C HIS A 45 7.00 11.22 -4.52
N ILE A 46 7.96 10.32 -4.34
CA ILE A 46 8.03 9.08 -5.12
C ILE A 46 6.72 8.27 -5.04
N PRO A 47 6.33 7.56 -6.12
CA PRO A 47 5.11 6.76 -6.17
C PRO A 47 4.95 5.78 -5.00
N ILE A 48 3.71 5.67 -4.50
CA ILE A 48 3.33 4.71 -3.45
C ILE A 48 2.18 3.84 -3.95
N ILE A 49 2.37 2.52 -3.86
CA ILE A 49 1.34 1.53 -4.17
C ILE A 49 1.02 0.76 -2.89
N ALA A 50 -0.25 0.67 -2.51
CA ALA A 50 -0.67 -0.09 -1.34
C ALA A 50 -1.69 -1.18 -1.73
N CYS A 51 -1.55 -2.38 -1.16
CA CYS A 51 -2.35 -3.55 -1.56
C CYS A 51 -3.61 -3.80 -0.72
N ASN A 52 -3.81 -3.04 0.35
CA ASN A 52 -4.91 -3.26 1.27
C ASN A 52 -5.21 -1.96 2.04
N ARG A 53 -6.50 -1.64 2.23
CA ARG A 53 -6.94 -0.50 3.05
C ARG A 53 -7.80 -0.92 4.25
N ASP A 54 -7.92 -2.21 4.52
CA ASP A 54 -8.73 -2.72 5.62
C ASP A 54 -8.15 -2.24 6.96
N LEU A 55 -8.91 -1.38 7.66
CA LEU A 55 -8.52 -0.85 8.96
C LEU A 55 -8.36 -1.96 9.99
N VAL A 56 -9.26 -2.94 9.94
CA VAL A 56 -9.28 -4.10 10.83
C VAL A 56 -9.54 -5.40 10.07
N PHE A 57 -9.08 -6.51 10.63
CA PHE A 57 -9.37 -7.85 10.16
C PHE A 57 -9.74 -8.78 11.31
N LYS A 58 -10.42 -9.89 10.99
CA LYS A 58 -10.73 -10.95 11.95
C LYS A 58 -9.50 -11.84 12.13
N ALA A 59 -9.01 -11.93 13.37
CA ALA A 59 -7.90 -12.80 13.75
C ALA A 59 -8.36 -13.87 14.76
N ALA A 60 -7.40 -14.50 15.46
CA ALA A 60 -7.68 -15.54 16.46
C ALA A 60 -8.41 -15.03 17.72
N ALA A 61 -8.41 -13.72 17.96
CA ALA A 61 -9.07 -13.14 19.12
C ALA A 61 -10.49 -12.65 18.80
N ASP A 62 -11.31 -12.52 19.84
CA ASP A 62 -12.73 -12.15 19.70
C ASP A 62 -12.94 -10.75 19.12
N LEU A 63 -12.04 -9.81 19.47
CA LEU A 63 -12.09 -8.46 18.95
C LEU A 63 -11.28 -8.34 17.64
N PRO A 64 -11.71 -7.50 16.68
CA PRO A 64 -10.95 -7.23 15.47
C PRO A 64 -9.51 -6.77 15.76
N ARG A 65 -8.58 -7.10 14.87
CA ARG A 65 -7.18 -6.67 14.94
C ARG A 65 -6.91 -5.63 13.88
N PHE A 66 -6.04 -4.67 14.17
CA PHE A 66 -5.60 -3.68 13.21
C PHE A 66 -4.92 -4.35 12.02
N GLY A 67 -5.38 -4.02 10.82
CA GLY A 67 -4.80 -4.50 9.58
C GLY A 67 -3.94 -3.43 8.92
N HIS A 68 -3.62 -3.64 7.65
CA HIS A 68 -2.82 -2.73 6.86
C HIS A 68 -3.38 -1.29 6.82
N GLY A 69 -4.71 -1.12 6.79
CA GLY A 69 -5.33 0.21 6.78
C GLY A 69 -4.98 1.05 8.01
N ALA A 70 -4.82 0.45 9.19
CA ALA A 70 -4.39 1.17 10.38
C ALA A 70 -2.93 1.65 10.27
N PHE A 71 -2.05 0.84 9.67
CA PHE A 71 -0.69 1.25 9.36
C PHE A 71 -0.67 2.43 8.37
N LEU A 72 -1.50 2.40 7.33
CA LEU A 72 -1.63 3.50 6.37
C LEU A 72 -2.12 4.78 7.05
N THR A 73 -3.10 4.69 7.95
CA THR A 73 -3.56 5.84 8.75
C THR A 73 -2.43 6.47 9.56
N CYS A 74 -1.57 5.65 10.19
CA CYS A 74 -0.39 6.16 10.90
C CYS A 74 0.58 6.86 9.95
N LEU A 75 0.84 6.26 8.78
CA LEU A 75 1.74 6.83 7.77
C LEU A 75 1.23 8.17 7.25
N GLU A 76 -0.04 8.26 6.86
CA GLU A 76 -0.69 9.48 6.39
C GLU A 76 -0.61 10.59 7.44
N THR A 77 -0.93 10.26 8.70
CA THR A 77 -0.94 11.20 9.82
C THR A 77 0.46 11.75 10.11
N LEU A 78 1.46 10.87 10.17
CA LEU A 78 2.85 11.28 10.45
C LEU A 78 3.44 12.06 9.28
N TYR A 79 3.23 11.62 8.04
CA TYR A 79 3.70 12.34 6.86
C TYR A 79 3.12 13.76 6.81
N LYS A 80 1.82 13.93 7.05
CA LYS A 80 1.19 15.24 7.11
C LYS A 80 1.73 16.11 8.23
N SER A 81 1.95 15.53 9.42
CA SER A 81 2.46 16.26 10.58
C SER A 81 3.88 16.79 10.36
N ILE A 82 4.71 16.06 9.60
CA ILE A 82 6.11 16.41 9.36
C ILE A 82 6.26 17.32 8.14
N SER A 83 5.58 17.01 7.04
CA SER A 83 5.72 17.71 5.76
C SER A 83 4.75 18.88 5.56
N GLY A 84 3.64 18.89 6.30
CA GLY A 84 2.50 19.78 6.05
C GLY A 84 1.59 19.36 4.89
N ASN A 85 1.94 18.30 4.14
CA ASN A 85 1.25 17.87 2.94
C ASN A 85 0.45 16.57 3.15
N ASP A 86 -0.67 16.43 2.43
CA ASP A 86 -1.40 15.16 2.39
C ASP A 86 -0.62 14.10 1.57
N LEU A 87 -0.55 12.88 2.08
CA LEU A 87 0.09 11.75 1.40
C LEU A 87 -0.73 11.31 0.19
N LYS A 88 -0.10 11.14 -0.98
CA LYS A 88 -0.79 10.75 -2.22
C LYS A 88 -0.40 9.34 -2.66
N TYR A 89 -1.36 8.41 -2.67
CA TYR A 89 -1.11 7.08 -3.22
C TYR A 89 -1.28 7.08 -4.74
N THR A 90 -0.32 6.48 -5.44
CA THR A 90 -0.36 6.31 -6.89
C THR A 90 -1.40 5.29 -7.30
N ALA A 91 -1.51 4.19 -6.54
CA ALA A 91 -2.52 3.18 -6.78
C ALA A 91 -2.84 2.42 -5.49
N PHE A 92 -4.09 2.00 -5.40
CA PHE A 92 -4.48 0.94 -4.48
C PHE A 92 -4.81 -0.32 -5.28
N VAL A 93 -4.21 -1.42 -4.84
CA VAL A 93 -4.53 -2.77 -5.30
C VAL A 93 -5.15 -3.55 -4.14
N GLY A 94 -5.58 -4.78 -4.37
CA GLY A 94 -6.43 -5.54 -3.46
C GLY A 94 -7.90 -5.19 -3.57
N LYS A 95 -8.69 -5.68 -2.61
CA LYS A 95 -10.13 -5.39 -2.55
C LYS A 95 -10.35 -3.95 -2.04
N PRO A 96 -11.42 -3.26 -2.47
CA PRO A 96 -12.42 -3.66 -3.47
C PRO A 96 -12.05 -3.22 -4.90
N TYR A 97 -10.78 -2.98 -5.23
CA TYR A 97 -10.39 -2.40 -6.52
C TYR A 97 -10.52 -3.38 -7.67
N GLU A 98 -11.18 -2.93 -8.74
CA GLU A 98 -11.49 -3.72 -9.93
C GLU A 98 -10.28 -4.46 -10.52
N ILE A 99 -9.13 -3.78 -10.59
CA ILE A 99 -7.88 -4.34 -11.13
C ILE A 99 -7.48 -5.67 -10.49
N SER A 100 -7.78 -5.85 -9.21
CA SER A 100 -7.40 -7.07 -8.48
C SER A 100 -8.32 -8.24 -8.80
N PHE A 101 -9.59 -7.96 -9.08
CA PHE A 101 -10.56 -8.98 -9.47
C PHE A 101 -10.43 -9.34 -10.95
N GLN A 102 -10.12 -8.38 -11.83
CA GLN A 102 -9.77 -8.67 -13.23
C GLN A 102 -8.56 -9.61 -13.32
N TYR A 103 -7.55 -9.34 -12.47
CA TYR A 103 -6.41 -10.24 -12.34
C TYR A 103 -6.82 -11.63 -11.81
N ALA A 104 -7.62 -11.67 -10.74
CA ALA A 104 -8.13 -12.93 -10.18
C ALA A 104 -8.94 -13.74 -11.20
N GLU A 105 -9.80 -13.09 -11.99
CA GLU A 105 -10.59 -13.71 -13.06
C GLU A 105 -9.70 -14.29 -14.16
N THR A 106 -8.65 -13.57 -14.54
CA THR A 106 -7.66 -14.06 -15.52
C THR A 106 -6.97 -15.33 -15.03
N ILE A 107 -6.52 -15.34 -13.77
CA ILE A 107 -5.86 -16.50 -13.17
C ILE A 107 -6.84 -17.67 -12.99
N ALA A 108 -8.06 -17.39 -12.51
CA ALA A 108 -9.08 -18.40 -12.32
C ALA A 108 -9.47 -19.07 -13.65
N ASN A 109 -9.64 -18.28 -14.71
CA ASN A 109 -9.90 -18.79 -16.06
C ASN A 109 -8.76 -19.63 -16.62
N LYS A 110 -7.50 -19.22 -16.40
CA LYS A 110 -6.33 -20.01 -16.78
C LYS A 110 -6.34 -21.39 -16.11
N ILE A 111 -6.67 -21.44 -14.82
CA ILE A 111 -6.75 -22.68 -14.05
C ILE A 111 -7.96 -23.53 -14.48
N ALA A 112 -9.12 -22.91 -14.70
CA ALA A 112 -10.33 -23.61 -15.13
C ALA A 112 -10.11 -24.33 -16.48
N LEU A 113 -9.60 -23.60 -17.49
CA LEU A 113 -9.35 -24.14 -18.82
C LEU A 113 -8.29 -25.26 -18.79
N ALA A 114 -7.24 -25.13 -17.99
CA ALA A 114 -6.22 -26.17 -17.83
C ALA A 114 -6.79 -27.48 -17.22
N ASN A 115 -7.89 -27.39 -16.48
CA ASN A 115 -8.57 -28.52 -15.85
C ASN A 115 -9.84 -28.97 -16.60
N GLY A 116 -10.05 -28.51 -17.83
CA GLY A 116 -11.23 -28.86 -18.64
C GLY A 116 -12.55 -28.30 -18.10
N GLN A 117 -12.50 -27.27 -17.26
CA GLN A 117 -13.66 -26.57 -16.71
C GLN A 117 -14.10 -25.43 -17.65
N PRO A 118 -15.40 -25.05 -17.63
CA PRO A 118 -15.86 -23.91 -18.40
C PRO A 118 -15.25 -22.59 -17.91
N LYS A 119 -15.24 -21.58 -18.79
CA LYS A 119 -14.79 -20.22 -18.47
C LYS A 119 -15.69 -19.64 -17.37
N ILE A 120 -15.08 -18.97 -16.40
CA ILE A 120 -15.73 -18.13 -15.40
C ILE A 120 -16.02 -16.78 -16.07
N ASP A 121 -17.30 -16.43 -16.16
CA ASP A 121 -17.77 -15.21 -16.83
C ASP A 121 -17.49 -13.93 -16.03
N LYS A 122 -17.52 -14.02 -14.70
CA LYS A 122 -17.28 -12.87 -13.82
C LYS A 122 -16.91 -13.30 -12.41
N VAL A 123 -15.90 -12.65 -11.83
CA VAL A 123 -15.62 -12.70 -10.39
C VAL A 123 -16.24 -11.46 -9.73
N TYR A 124 -17.23 -11.66 -8.86
CA TYR A 124 -18.02 -10.58 -8.26
C TYR A 124 -17.26 -9.75 -7.21
N PHE A 125 -17.77 -8.52 -7.00
CA PHE A 125 -17.50 -7.61 -5.88
C PHE A 125 -18.72 -7.56 -4.97
#